data_AF-A0AAV6AU32-F1
#
_entry.id   AF-A0AAV6AU32-F1
#
_cell.length_a   1.000
_cell.length_b   1.000
_cell.length_c   1.000
_cell.angle_alpha   90.00
_cell.angle_beta   90.00
_cell.angle_gamma   90.00
#
_symmetry.space_group_name_H-M   'P 1'
#
loop_
_entity.id
_entity.type
_entity.pdbx_description
1 polymer ?
#
loop_
_entity_poly.entity_id
_entity_poly.type
_entity_poly.pdbx_seq_one_letter_code
_entity_poly.pdbx_strand_id
1 'polypeptide(L)'
;SGSQPGAWRGAGHTLWFPTSKGVAALNLSQFRPNTNPPPVMIEGVLVDDVPRNAALDSLGATNLVLQPDDERLEIQYTSLNLSAAERARFRYRLEGYEKEWTEIGNIRFARYTKLDPGEYTFHVMAANEDGVWNRAGTSLAIVVLPPPPPLWKRWWFIVATAACVVGLIVAVVHYLSTQKLQRQVALLRQQEALEKERARIARDIHDQVGASLTQVALLGELVETDKDSPEEIQGHAQQISQTARETTRALDEIVWTVNPQNDTLEGLVNYTCKYAQDYFAVAGLRYRFDLPAELPAHVIAPDVRHNVFLASKEAITNVVRHAKATAAWVRLKLERDSFTLEIEDNGHGVAGLDLNAPRTRNGLKNMRKRMEDVGGTFSIAPGSEGGALVCLKVPLAPDTTQGRGLG
;
A
#
# COMPACT_ATOMS: atom_id res chain seq x y z
N SER A 1 15.93 22.60 -103.68
CA SER A 1 15.08 23.81 -103.60
C SER A 1 13.79 23.52 -104.34
N GLY A 2 12.65 23.74 -103.70
CA GLY A 2 11.33 23.43 -104.25
C GLY A 2 10.28 23.71 -103.19
N SER A 3 10.03 24.99 -102.97
CA SER A 3 9.12 25.54 -101.96
C SER A 3 7.69 25.04 -102.12
N GLN A 4 7.03 24.95 -100.96
CA GLN A 4 5.60 25.08 -100.73
C GLN A 4 4.86 25.99 -101.74
N PRO A 5 3.57 25.74 -102.01
CA PRO A 5 2.58 25.23 -101.05
C PRO A 5 2.37 23.71 -101.11
N GLY A 6 2.50 23.02 -99.97
CA GLY A 6 2.03 21.63 -99.82
C GLY A 6 0.50 21.50 -99.82
N ALA A 7 -0.22 22.62 -99.90
CA ALA A 7 -1.67 22.72 -100.02
C ALA A 7 -2.04 24.06 -100.68
N TRP A 8 -3.03 24.05 -101.57
CA TRP A 8 -3.57 25.25 -102.22
C TRP A 8 -5.06 25.39 -101.91
N ARG A 9 -5.47 26.57 -101.42
CA ARG A 9 -6.89 26.88 -101.18
C ARG A 9 -7.52 27.39 -102.47
N GLY A 10 -8.38 26.59 -103.07
CA GLY A 10 -9.17 26.95 -104.25
C GLY A 10 -10.46 27.71 -103.87
N ALA A 11 -11.18 28.15 -104.90
CA ALA A 11 -12.51 28.77 -104.73
C ALA A 11 -13.52 27.78 -104.12
N GLY A 12 -14.51 28.29 -103.37
CA GLY A 12 -15.60 27.47 -102.83
C GLY A 12 -15.20 26.50 -101.71
N HIS A 13 -14.34 26.94 -100.77
CA HIS A 13 -13.92 26.16 -99.59
C HIS A 13 -13.25 24.81 -99.90
N THR A 14 -12.64 24.66 -101.08
CA THR A 14 -11.92 23.44 -101.46
C THR A 14 -10.42 23.61 -101.25
N LEU A 15 -9.80 22.72 -100.48
CA LEU A 15 -8.35 22.61 -100.29
C LEU A 15 -7.80 21.53 -101.23
N TRP A 16 -6.77 21.87 -101.98
CA TRP A 16 -6.10 20.97 -102.91
C TRP A 16 -4.74 20.58 -102.36
N PHE A 17 -4.43 19.29 -102.40
CA PHE A 17 -3.16 18.74 -101.94
C PHE A 17 -2.49 17.97 -103.08
N PRO A 18 -1.22 18.27 -103.41
CA PRO A 18 -0.45 17.44 -104.34
C PRO A 18 -0.11 16.10 -103.66
N THR A 19 -0.45 14.99 -104.31
CA THR A 19 -0.11 13.63 -103.89
C THR A 19 0.77 12.96 -104.95
N SER A 20 1.47 11.88 -104.60
CA SER A 20 2.33 11.14 -105.54
C SER A 20 1.57 10.49 -106.71
N LYS A 21 0.23 10.41 -106.64
CA LYS A 21 -0.64 9.83 -107.68
C LYS A 21 -1.57 10.85 -108.36
N GLY A 22 -1.43 12.14 -108.07
CA GLY A 22 -2.29 13.20 -108.63
C GLY A 22 -2.65 14.27 -107.61
N VAL A 23 -3.72 15.03 -107.86
CA VAL A 23 -4.19 16.08 -106.94
C VAL A 23 -5.42 15.59 -106.16
N ALA A 24 -5.37 15.67 -104.84
CA ALA A 24 -6.53 15.40 -103.98
C ALA A 24 -7.25 16.72 -103.64
N ALA A 25 -8.58 16.72 -103.69
CA ALA A 25 -9.41 17.87 -103.34
C ALA A 25 -10.24 17.55 -102.10
N LEU A 26 -10.19 18.41 -101.09
CA LEU A 26 -11.01 18.35 -99.90
C LEU A 26 -11.97 19.55 -99.90
N ASN A 27 -13.25 19.29 -100.12
CA ASN A 27 -14.27 20.34 -100.06
C ASN A 27 -14.79 20.48 -98.62
N LEU A 28 -14.42 21.57 -97.94
CA LEU A 28 -14.83 21.82 -96.55
C LEU A 28 -16.34 22.06 -96.42
N SER A 29 -17.05 22.39 -97.50
CA SER A 29 -18.51 22.58 -97.51
C SER A 29 -19.29 21.26 -97.35
N GLN A 30 -18.64 20.12 -97.61
CA GLN A 30 -19.25 18.79 -97.45
C GLN A 30 -19.07 18.23 -96.03
N PHE A 31 -18.25 18.87 -95.19
CA PHE A 31 -18.07 18.48 -93.81
C PHE A 31 -19.29 18.93 -93.01
N ARG A 32 -20.13 17.98 -92.59
CA ARG A 32 -21.26 18.24 -91.71
C ARG A 32 -20.82 17.96 -90.28
N PRO A 33 -20.84 18.96 -89.37
CA PRO A 33 -20.59 18.70 -87.95
C PRO A 33 -21.63 17.71 -87.42
N ASN A 34 -21.19 16.78 -86.59
CA ASN A 34 -22.04 15.84 -85.90
C ASN A 34 -22.87 16.60 -84.84
N THR A 35 -24.16 16.74 -85.08
CA THR A 35 -25.09 17.40 -84.15
C THR A 35 -25.69 16.46 -83.11
N ASN A 36 -25.37 15.16 -83.15
CA ASN A 36 -25.92 14.19 -82.21
C ASN A 36 -25.12 14.19 -80.90
N PRO A 37 -25.74 14.53 -79.76
CA PRO A 37 -25.09 14.44 -78.46
C PRO A 37 -24.87 12.95 -78.10
N PRO A 38 -23.67 12.56 -77.64
CA PRO A 38 -23.40 11.18 -77.29
C PRO A 38 -24.08 10.82 -75.96
N PRO A 39 -24.75 9.66 -75.83
CA PRO A 39 -25.19 9.18 -74.53
C PRO A 39 -23.97 8.89 -73.66
N VAL A 40 -24.06 9.25 -72.38
CA VAL A 40 -23.05 8.99 -71.36
C VAL A 40 -23.60 7.91 -70.43
N MET A 41 -22.74 7.01 -69.95
CA MET A 41 -23.12 5.94 -69.04
C MET A 41 -22.02 5.78 -67.99
N ILE A 42 -22.41 5.45 -66.77
CA ILE A 42 -21.49 5.06 -65.70
C ILE A 42 -21.17 3.58 -65.93
N GLU A 43 -19.90 3.26 -66.15
CA GLU A 43 -19.41 1.92 -66.47
C GLU A 43 -19.16 1.09 -65.21
N GLY A 44 -18.72 1.76 -64.14
CA GLY A 44 -18.42 1.07 -62.89
C GLY A 44 -18.13 2.01 -61.74
N VAL A 45 -18.18 1.45 -60.54
CA VAL A 45 -17.84 2.15 -59.31
C VAL A 45 -16.92 1.26 -58.49
N LEU A 46 -15.76 1.80 -58.11
CA LEU A 46 -14.79 1.14 -57.25
C LEU A 46 -14.79 1.84 -55.90
N VAL A 47 -14.90 1.06 -54.83
CA VAL A 47 -14.75 1.52 -53.45
C VAL A 47 -13.52 0.81 -52.89
N ASP A 48 -12.52 1.58 -52.48
CA ASP A 48 -11.20 1.09 -52.04
C ASP A 48 -10.56 0.10 -53.03
N ASP A 49 -10.57 0.47 -54.31
CA ASP A 49 -10.08 -0.32 -55.44
C ASP A 49 -10.84 -1.65 -55.68
N VAL A 50 -11.94 -1.91 -54.95
CA VAL A 50 -12.81 -3.08 -55.15
C VAL A 50 -14.05 -2.68 -55.97
N PRO A 51 -14.30 -3.33 -57.13
CA PRO A 51 -15.46 -3.03 -57.95
C PRO A 51 -16.78 -3.42 -57.27
N ARG A 52 -17.73 -2.48 -57.23
CA ARG A 52 -19.10 -2.64 -56.70
C ARG A 52 -20.16 -2.81 -57.80
N ASN A 53 -19.72 -3.08 -59.03
CA ASN A 53 -20.53 -3.11 -60.26
C ASN A 53 -21.77 -4.02 -60.19
N ALA A 54 -21.73 -5.09 -59.37
CA ALA A 54 -22.86 -6.00 -59.19
C ALA A 54 -24.15 -5.33 -58.69
N ALA A 55 -24.07 -4.16 -58.04
CA ALA A 55 -25.24 -3.41 -57.58
C ALA A 55 -25.87 -2.53 -58.68
N LEU A 56 -25.09 -2.07 -59.66
CA LEU A 56 -25.54 -1.17 -60.73
C LEU A 56 -26.33 -1.91 -61.82
N ASP A 57 -25.91 -3.14 -62.17
CA ASP A 57 -26.51 -3.94 -63.24
C ASP A 57 -27.87 -4.55 -62.86
N SER A 58 -28.13 -4.79 -61.58
CA SER A 58 -29.25 -5.65 -61.18
C SER A 58 -30.65 -5.02 -61.22
N LEU A 59 -30.83 -3.68 -61.33
CA LEU A 59 -32.16 -3.05 -61.34
C LEU A 59 -32.18 -1.57 -61.79
N GLY A 60 -31.19 -1.11 -62.57
CA GLY A 60 -31.07 0.33 -62.86
C GLY A 60 -30.84 1.15 -61.58
N ALA A 61 -30.16 0.56 -60.61
CA ALA A 61 -29.96 1.14 -59.30
C ALA A 61 -29.03 2.35 -59.39
N THR A 62 -29.59 3.53 -59.16
CA THR A 62 -28.89 4.82 -59.16
C THR A 62 -28.24 5.15 -57.82
N ASN A 63 -28.19 4.23 -56.85
CA ASN A 63 -27.84 4.55 -55.47
C ASN A 63 -26.67 3.70 -54.96
N LEU A 64 -25.62 4.36 -54.47
CA LEU A 64 -24.45 3.78 -53.81
C LEU A 64 -24.46 4.15 -52.33
N VAL A 65 -24.25 3.19 -51.44
CA VAL A 65 -24.09 3.44 -49.99
C VAL A 65 -22.64 3.17 -49.61
N LEU A 66 -21.97 4.19 -49.06
CA LEU A 66 -20.61 4.10 -48.54
C LEU A 66 -20.63 3.92 -47.02
N GLN A 67 -19.82 2.98 -46.55
CA GLN A 67 -19.57 2.74 -45.13
C GLN A 67 -18.65 3.84 -44.58
N PRO A 68 -18.71 4.12 -43.25
CA PRO A 68 -17.85 5.14 -42.64
C PRO A 68 -16.34 4.87 -42.78
N ASP A 69 -15.97 3.60 -43.00
CA ASP A 69 -14.59 3.16 -43.16
C ASP A 69 -14.12 3.18 -44.63
N ASP A 70 -15.01 3.43 -45.60
CA ASP A 70 -14.66 3.48 -47.02
C ASP A 70 -13.86 4.77 -47.31
N GLU A 71 -12.59 4.65 -47.72
CA GLU A 71 -11.70 5.81 -47.84
C GLU A 71 -11.66 6.40 -49.27
N ARG A 72 -11.82 5.55 -50.30
CA ARG A 72 -11.61 5.92 -51.71
C ARG A 72 -12.80 5.51 -52.56
N LEU A 73 -13.41 6.48 -53.25
CA LEU A 73 -14.44 6.28 -54.25
C LEU A 73 -13.90 6.63 -55.63
N GLU A 74 -14.00 5.71 -56.59
CA GLU A 74 -13.70 5.96 -57.99
C GLU A 74 -14.92 5.60 -58.86
N ILE A 75 -15.38 6.55 -59.66
CA ILE A 75 -16.52 6.40 -60.57
C ILE A 75 -16.00 6.43 -61.99
N GLN A 76 -16.20 5.36 -62.74
CA GLN A 76 -15.78 5.21 -64.12
C GLN A 76 -16.97 5.42 -65.06
N TYR A 77 -16.77 6.19 -66.12
CA TYR A 77 -17.82 6.61 -67.04
C TYR A 77 -17.33 6.62 -68.49
N THR A 78 -18.26 6.38 -69.41
CA THR A 78 -17.97 6.26 -70.84
C THR A 78 -19.04 6.96 -71.66
N SER A 79 -18.70 7.34 -72.89
CA SER A 79 -19.64 7.87 -73.87
C SER A 79 -19.73 6.96 -75.09
N LEU A 80 -20.94 6.72 -75.61
CA LEU A 80 -21.10 5.97 -76.87
C LEU A 80 -20.86 6.91 -78.08
N ASN A 81 -19.59 7.22 -78.34
CA ASN A 81 -19.14 7.85 -79.59
C ASN A 81 -18.11 6.93 -80.28
N LEU A 82 -18.57 6.14 -81.27
CA LEU A 82 -17.76 5.12 -81.95
C LEU A 82 -16.81 5.70 -83.00
N SER A 83 -17.13 6.86 -83.57
CA SER A 83 -16.37 7.45 -84.69
C SER A 83 -15.08 8.16 -84.24
N ALA A 84 -15.08 8.75 -83.04
CA ALA A 84 -13.93 9.41 -82.47
C ALA A 84 -13.93 9.38 -80.92
N ALA A 85 -13.88 8.16 -80.36
CA ALA A 85 -13.90 7.95 -78.90
C ALA A 85 -12.82 8.74 -78.14
N GLU A 86 -11.65 8.95 -78.74
CA GLU A 86 -10.51 9.70 -78.15
C GLU A 86 -10.70 11.22 -78.13
N ARG A 87 -11.72 11.74 -78.82
CA ARG A 87 -12.06 13.17 -78.88
C ARG A 87 -13.28 13.52 -78.04
N ALA A 88 -13.84 12.55 -77.32
CA ALA A 88 -14.92 12.80 -76.38
C ALA A 88 -14.42 13.70 -75.24
N ARG A 89 -15.25 14.67 -74.86
CA ARG A 89 -14.99 15.53 -73.70
C ARG A 89 -16.01 15.25 -72.60
N PHE A 90 -15.54 15.17 -71.37
CA PHE A 90 -16.38 14.90 -70.20
C PHE A 90 -16.34 16.08 -69.23
N ARG A 91 -17.50 16.31 -68.61
CA ARG A 91 -17.66 17.18 -67.46
C ARG A 91 -18.42 16.43 -66.39
N TYR A 92 -17.98 16.54 -65.14
CA TYR A 92 -18.71 15.99 -64.01
C TYR A 92 -18.88 17.01 -62.90
N ARG A 93 -19.77 16.71 -61.96
CA ARG A 93 -19.91 17.42 -60.69
C ARG A 93 -20.44 16.48 -59.64
N LEU A 94 -19.84 16.47 -58.44
CA LEU A 94 -20.45 15.85 -57.27
C LEU A 94 -21.27 16.87 -56.49
N GLU A 95 -22.58 16.89 -56.71
CA GLU A 95 -23.51 17.72 -55.96
C GLU A 95 -23.49 17.32 -54.47
N GLY A 96 -23.34 18.33 -53.59
CA GLY A 96 -23.06 18.14 -52.16
C GLY A 96 -21.58 18.28 -51.79
N TYR A 97 -20.66 18.21 -52.76
CA TYR A 97 -19.20 18.38 -52.55
C TYR A 97 -18.64 19.57 -53.37
N GLU A 98 -18.95 19.62 -54.66
CA GLU A 98 -18.50 20.65 -55.60
C GLU A 98 -19.64 21.61 -55.99
N LYS A 99 -19.32 22.89 -56.20
CA LYS A 99 -20.31 23.90 -56.63
C LYS A 99 -20.42 24.01 -58.16
N GLU A 100 -19.29 23.94 -58.87
CA GLU A 100 -19.20 24.11 -60.32
C GLU A 100 -18.87 22.79 -61.03
N TRP A 101 -19.05 22.75 -62.35
CA TRP A 101 -18.70 21.60 -63.17
C TRP A 101 -17.20 21.54 -63.45
N THR A 102 -16.60 20.37 -63.27
CA THR A 102 -15.19 20.12 -63.57
C THR A 102 -15.06 19.53 -64.98
N GLU A 103 -14.35 20.22 -65.89
CA GLU A 103 -14.04 19.72 -67.24
C GLU A 103 -12.65 19.10 -67.30
N ILE A 104 -12.57 17.86 -67.79
CA ILE A 104 -11.34 17.05 -67.67
C ILE A 104 -10.96 16.41 -69.02
N GLY A 105 -11.48 16.94 -70.13
CA GLY A 105 -11.18 16.43 -71.47
C GLY A 105 -11.62 14.98 -71.61
N ASN A 106 -10.70 14.08 -71.97
CA ASN A 106 -10.99 12.65 -72.23
C ASN A 106 -10.70 11.73 -71.03
N ILE A 107 -10.53 12.27 -69.80
CA ILE A 107 -10.45 11.41 -68.61
C ILE A 107 -11.83 10.80 -68.33
N ARG A 108 -11.86 9.50 -68.06
CA ARG A 108 -13.07 8.66 -67.94
C ARG A 108 -13.36 8.17 -66.53
N PHE A 109 -12.73 8.78 -65.53
CA PHE A 109 -12.96 8.47 -64.13
C PHE A 109 -12.98 9.74 -63.27
N ALA A 110 -13.65 9.67 -62.13
CA ALA A 110 -13.65 10.68 -61.08
C ALA A 110 -13.28 10.00 -59.77
N ARG A 111 -12.34 10.57 -59.02
CA ARG A 111 -11.87 9.99 -57.75
C ARG A 111 -12.12 10.95 -56.59
N TYR A 112 -12.73 10.45 -55.54
CA TYR A 112 -12.99 11.14 -54.28
C TYR A 112 -12.34 10.37 -53.14
N THR A 113 -11.75 11.09 -52.19
CA THR A 113 -11.13 10.53 -50.98
C THR A 113 -11.78 11.14 -49.76
N LYS A 114 -12.20 10.31 -48.81
CA LYS A 114 -12.77 10.74 -47.51
C LYS A 114 -13.91 11.75 -47.67
N LEU A 115 -15.01 11.29 -48.25
CA LEU A 115 -16.26 12.06 -48.25
C LEU A 115 -16.83 12.10 -46.83
N ASP A 116 -17.29 13.27 -46.40
CA ASP A 116 -17.96 13.41 -45.11
C ASP A 116 -19.32 12.68 -45.11
N PRO A 117 -19.86 12.28 -43.94
CA PRO A 117 -21.20 11.71 -43.87
C PRO A 117 -22.26 12.65 -44.44
N GLY A 118 -23.04 12.17 -45.42
CA GLY A 118 -24.00 13.00 -46.14
C GLY A 118 -24.58 12.34 -47.38
N GLU A 119 -25.45 13.07 -48.06
CA GLU A 119 -26.06 12.68 -49.33
C GLU A 119 -25.42 13.48 -50.47
N TYR A 120 -24.95 12.77 -51.49
CA TYR A 120 -24.28 13.33 -52.66
C TYR A 120 -24.93 12.81 -53.95
N THR A 121 -24.86 13.59 -55.02
CA THR A 121 -25.28 13.13 -56.36
C THR A 121 -24.19 13.43 -57.37
N PHE A 122 -23.57 12.39 -57.93
CA PHE A 122 -22.60 12.52 -59.00
C PHE A 122 -23.32 12.70 -60.32
N HIS A 123 -23.03 13.77 -61.04
CA HIS A 123 -23.55 14.04 -62.38
C HIS A 123 -22.42 14.00 -63.39
N VAL A 124 -22.64 13.40 -64.56
CA VAL A 124 -21.68 13.39 -65.67
C VAL A 124 -22.37 13.70 -67.00
N MET A 125 -21.68 14.47 -67.84
CA MET A 125 -22.08 14.85 -69.19
C MET A 125 -20.93 14.61 -70.16
N ALA A 126 -21.27 14.26 -71.41
CA ALA A 126 -20.31 14.06 -72.48
C ALA A 126 -20.58 14.99 -73.67
N ALA A 127 -19.52 15.41 -74.36
CA ALA A 127 -19.55 16.15 -75.61
C ALA A 127 -18.87 15.36 -76.72
N ASN A 128 -19.41 15.43 -77.94
CA ASN A 128 -18.77 14.85 -79.14
C ASN A 128 -17.59 15.71 -79.65
N GLU A 129 -16.92 15.25 -80.71
CA GLU A 129 -15.76 15.96 -81.31
C GLU A 129 -16.08 17.40 -81.75
N ASP A 130 -17.34 17.68 -82.10
CA ASP A 130 -17.82 19.00 -82.55
C ASP A 130 -18.34 19.89 -81.40
N GLY A 131 -18.21 19.43 -80.15
CA GLY A 131 -18.55 20.20 -78.96
C GLY A 131 -20.03 20.25 -78.60
N VAL A 132 -20.83 19.33 -79.13
CA VAL A 132 -22.26 19.19 -78.78
C VAL A 132 -22.38 18.37 -77.51
N TRP A 133 -22.86 19.01 -76.43
CA TRP A 133 -23.02 18.41 -75.10
C TRP A 133 -24.35 17.71 -74.93
N ASN A 134 -24.32 16.51 -74.35
CA ASN A 134 -25.51 15.85 -73.82
C ASN A 134 -25.90 16.45 -72.47
N ARG A 135 -26.93 17.31 -72.47
CA ARG A 135 -27.45 17.96 -71.25
C ARG A 135 -28.33 17.06 -70.39
N ALA A 136 -28.82 15.93 -70.89
CA ALA A 136 -29.58 14.98 -70.09
C ALA A 136 -28.66 14.23 -69.10
N GLY A 137 -27.41 13.97 -69.52
CA GLY A 137 -26.37 13.39 -68.66
C GLY A 137 -26.72 12.02 -68.06
N THR A 138 -25.99 11.62 -67.03
CA THR A 138 -26.31 10.49 -66.15
C THR A 138 -25.91 10.85 -64.73
N SER A 139 -26.67 10.35 -63.76
CA SER A 139 -26.46 10.64 -62.34
C SER A 139 -26.41 9.40 -61.46
N LEU A 140 -25.61 9.45 -60.39
CA LEU A 140 -25.50 8.43 -59.35
C LEU A 140 -25.63 9.09 -57.97
N ALA A 141 -26.66 8.73 -57.21
CA ALA A 141 -26.81 9.10 -55.81
C ALA A 141 -25.86 8.28 -54.94
N ILE A 142 -25.21 8.94 -53.99
CA ILE A 142 -24.19 8.40 -53.10
C ILE A 142 -24.56 8.82 -51.67
N VAL A 143 -24.67 7.87 -50.74
CA VAL A 143 -24.99 8.13 -49.33
C VAL A 143 -23.84 7.62 -48.46
N VAL A 144 -23.21 8.51 -47.71
CA VAL A 144 -22.13 8.19 -46.77
C VAL A 144 -22.71 8.09 -45.36
N LEU A 145 -22.64 6.90 -44.75
CA LEU A 145 -23.15 6.69 -43.39
C LEU A 145 -22.24 7.34 -42.33
N PRO A 146 -22.79 7.88 -41.22
CA PRO A 146 -21.99 8.42 -40.13
C PRO A 146 -21.35 7.29 -39.29
N PRO A 147 -20.12 7.49 -38.76
CA PRO A 147 -19.47 6.51 -37.90
C PRO A 147 -20.23 6.33 -36.57
N PRO A 148 -20.19 5.12 -35.96
CA PRO A 148 -20.82 4.90 -34.66
C PRO A 148 -20.18 5.78 -33.57
N PRO A 149 -20.96 6.22 -32.55
CA PRO A 149 -20.42 7.07 -31.51
C PRO A 149 -19.30 6.35 -30.73
N PRO A 150 -18.24 7.08 -30.36
CA PRO A 150 -17.11 6.52 -29.64
C PRO A 150 -17.53 5.96 -28.27
N LEU A 151 -16.81 4.94 -27.80
CA LEU A 151 -17.18 4.16 -26.61
C LEU A 151 -17.41 5.03 -25.36
N TRP A 152 -16.60 6.07 -25.14
CA TRP A 152 -16.70 6.96 -23.98
C TRP A 152 -17.93 7.86 -23.96
N LYS A 153 -18.62 8.03 -25.09
CA LYS A 153 -19.89 8.77 -25.17
C LYS A 153 -21.10 7.86 -24.94
N ARG A 154 -20.91 6.54 -24.88
CA ARG A 154 -22.01 5.59 -24.66
C ARG A 154 -22.41 5.61 -23.18
N TRP A 155 -23.71 5.65 -22.90
CA TRP A 155 -24.25 5.81 -21.54
C TRP A 155 -23.74 4.76 -20.55
N TRP A 156 -23.61 3.50 -20.98
CA TRP A 156 -23.14 2.42 -20.12
C TRP A 156 -21.71 2.65 -19.61
N PHE A 157 -20.84 3.29 -20.43
CA PHE A 157 -19.47 3.60 -20.07
C PHE A 157 -19.41 4.69 -19.01
N ILE A 158 -20.26 5.71 -19.15
CA ILE A 158 -20.38 6.80 -18.17
C ILE A 158 -20.87 6.24 -16.82
N VAL A 159 -21.92 5.40 -16.86
CA VAL A 159 -22.46 4.76 -15.65
C VAL A 159 -21.43 3.85 -14.99
N ALA A 160 -20.72 3.03 -15.75
CA ALA A 160 -19.67 2.15 -15.23
C ALA A 160 -18.52 2.94 -14.59
N THR A 161 -18.09 4.03 -15.24
CA THR A 161 -17.04 4.91 -14.71
C THR A 161 -17.49 5.59 -13.42
N ALA A 162 -18.73 6.12 -13.39
CA ALA A 162 -19.29 6.72 -12.19
C ALA A 162 -19.40 5.70 -11.03
N ALA A 163 -19.85 4.48 -11.32
CA ALA A 163 -19.91 3.40 -10.34
C ALA A 163 -18.52 3.04 -9.79
N CYS A 164 -17.49 2.99 -10.64
CA CYS A 164 -16.11 2.75 -10.20
C CYS A 164 -15.59 3.87 -9.30
N VAL A 165 -15.87 5.14 -9.64
CA VAL A 165 -15.48 6.29 -8.81
C VAL A 165 -16.18 6.24 -7.45
N VAL A 166 -17.49 5.97 -7.42
CA VAL A 166 -18.24 5.82 -6.16
C VAL A 166 -17.71 4.65 -5.33
N GLY A 167 -17.46 3.50 -5.96
CA GLY A 167 -16.88 2.34 -5.30
C GLY A 167 -15.50 2.63 -4.69
N LEU A 168 -14.66 3.38 -5.41
CA LEU A 168 -13.36 3.81 -4.91
C LEU A 168 -13.50 4.75 -3.70
N ILE A 169 -14.40 5.73 -3.76
CA ILE A 169 -14.66 6.65 -2.64
C ILE A 169 -15.13 5.86 -1.41
N VAL A 170 -16.09 4.95 -1.59
CA VAL A 170 -16.61 4.09 -0.52
C VAL A 170 -15.49 3.24 0.08
N ALA A 171 -14.67 2.60 -0.76
CA ALA A 171 -13.54 1.79 -0.31
C ALA A 171 -12.52 2.61 0.49
N VAL A 172 -12.15 3.80 0.01
CA VAL A 172 -11.22 4.71 0.71
C VAL A 172 -11.80 5.16 2.05
N VAL A 173 -13.08 5.56 2.09
CA VAL A 173 -13.74 5.98 3.34
C VAL A 173 -13.79 4.83 4.35
N HIS A 174 -14.16 3.61 3.92
CA HIS A 174 -14.16 2.44 4.79
C HIS A 174 -12.75 2.11 5.31
N TYR A 175 -11.74 2.16 4.45
CA TYR A 175 -10.35 1.90 4.84
C TYR A 175 -9.85 2.91 5.88
N LEU A 176 -10.07 4.20 5.65
CA LEU A 176 -9.64 5.25 6.59
C LEU A 176 -10.42 5.20 7.91
N SER A 177 -11.72 4.92 7.85
CA SER A 177 -12.58 4.81 9.03
C SER A 177 -12.16 3.64 9.94
N THR A 178 -11.96 2.47 9.33
CA THR A 178 -11.51 1.26 10.07
C THR A 178 -10.14 1.46 10.70
N GLN A 179 -9.20 2.09 10.00
CA GLN A 179 -7.88 2.38 10.55
C GLN A 179 -7.94 3.36 11.73
N LYS A 180 -8.79 4.40 11.66
CA LYS A 180 -9.02 5.32 12.79
C LYS A 180 -9.61 4.59 13.99
N LEU A 181 -10.62 3.74 13.76
CA LEU A 181 -11.27 2.98 14.83
C LEU A 181 -10.29 2.03 15.53
N GLN A 182 -9.46 1.32 14.75
CA GLN A 182 -8.45 0.43 15.32
C GLN A 182 -7.45 1.17 16.21
N ARG A 183 -7.02 2.37 15.80
CA ARG A 183 -6.13 3.23 16.61
C ARG A 183 -6.80 3.69 17.90
N GLN A 184 -8.07 4.10 17.84
CA GLN A 184 -8.84 4.49 19.02
C GLN A 184 -9.01 3.32 20.00
N VAL A 185 -9.35 2.14 19.50
CA VAL A 185 -9.49 0.93 20.31
C VAL A 185 -8.15 0.54 20.95
N ALA A 186 -7.03 0.65 20.23
CA ALA A 186 -5.71 0.38 20.79
C ALA A 186 -5.36 1.34 21.94
N LEU A 187 -5.63 2.64 21.76
CA LEU A 187 -5.42 3.65 22.80
C LEU A 187 -6.30 3.39 24.04
N LEU A 188 -7.58 3.07 23.84
CA LEU A 188 -8.50 2.75 24.93
C LEU A 188 -8.04 1.51 25.71
N ARG A 189 -7.57 0.46 25.02
CA ARG A 189 -7.01 -0.73 25.67
C ARG A 189 -5.78 -0.41 26.51
N GLN A 190 -4.91 0.48 26.03
CA GLN A 190 -3.73 0.91 26.77
C GLN A 190 -4.12 1.69 28.03
N GLN A 191 -5.11 2.58 27.93
CA GLN A 191 -5.65 3.31 29.09
C GLN A 191 -6.29 2.35 30.10
N GLU A 192 -7.12 1.41 29.64
CA GLU A 192 -7.76 0.41 30.51
C GLU A 192 -6.71 -0.46 31.21
N ALA A 193 -5.63 -0.85 30.53
CA ALA A 193 -4.53 -1.59 31.13
C ALA A 193 -3.83 -0.77 32.23
N LEU A 194 -3.55 0.52 31.98
CA LEU A 194 -2.96 1.41 32.98
C LEU A 194 -3.88 1.63 34.19
N GLU A 195 -5.18 1.78 33.97
CA GLU A 195 -6.15 1.92 35.05
C GLU A 195 -6.26 0.65 35.89
N LYS A 196 -6.26 -0.53 35.26
CA LYS A 196 -6.23 -1.81 35.96
C LYS A 196 -4.97 -1.96 36.82
N GLU A 197 -3.83 -1.52 36.32
CA GLU A 197 -2.58 -1.56 37.08
C GLU A 197 -2.64 -0.60 38.27
N ARG A 198 -3.08 0.65 38.07
CA ARG A 198 -3.30 1.60 39.18
C ARG A 198 -4.27 1.06 40.23
N ALA A 199 -5.36 0.43 39.82
CA ALA A 199 -6.33 -0.17 40.72
C ALA A 199 -5.78 -1.40 41.46
N ARG A 200 -4.90 -2.19 40.84
CA ARG A 200 -4.16 -3.26 41.51
C ARG A 200 -3.25 -2.67 42.58
N ILE A 201 -2.42 -1.70 42.23
CA ILE A 201 -1.47 -1.06 43.14
C ILE A 201 -2.20 -0.43 44.34
N ALA A 202 -3.29 0.29 44.08
CA ALA A 202 -4.08 0.91 45.15
C ALA A 202 -4.66 -0.14 46.12
N ARG A 203 -5.09 -1.30 45.62
CA ARG A 203 -5.56 -2.41 46.46
C ARG A 203 -4.42 -3.02 47.26
N ASP A 204 -3.28 -3.30 46.64
CA ASP A 204 -2.12 -3.86 47.34
C ASP A 204 -1.65 -2.95 48.48
N ILE A 205 -1.63 -1.63 48.23
CA ILE A 205 -1.35 -0.61 49.26
C ILE A 205 -2.42 -0.64 50.35
N HIS A 206 -3.71 -0.60 49.98
CA HIS A 206 -4.81 -0.57 50.94
C HIS A 206 -4.82 -1.82 51.84
N ASP A 207 -4.59 -2.99 51.28
CA ASP A 207 -4.60 -4.26 52.02
C ASP A 207 -3.40 -4.34 52.98
N GLN A 208 -2.19 -3.98 52.53
CA GLN A 208 -0.98 -3.99 53.37
C GLN A 208 -1.06 -2.94 54.48
N VAL A 209 -1.37 -1.69 54.14
CA VAL A 209 -1.44 -0.60 55.11
C VAL A 209 -2.64 -0.77 56.05
N GLY A 210 -3.79 -1.19 55.53
CA GLY A 210 -5.01 -1.39 56.31
C GLY A 210 -4.86 -2.48 57.37
N ALA A 211 -4.29 -3.62 56.99
CA ALA A 211 -4.01 -4.71 57.94
C ALA A 211 -3.04 -4.25 59.05
N SER A 212 -1.95 -3.59 58.68
CA SER A 212 -0.96 -3.12 59.66
C SER A 212 -1.48 -2.00 60.57
N LEU A 213 -2.27 -1.05 60.04
CA LEU A 213 -2.90 -0.01 60.86
C LEU A 213 -3.91 -0.60 61.84
N THR A 214 -4.67 -1.62 61.43
CA THR A 214 -5.60 -2.32 62.33
C THR A 214 -4.84 -3.00 63.48
N GLN A 215 -3.71 -3.65 63.16
CA GLN A 215 -2.85 -4.26 64.18
C GLN A 215 -2.26 -3.23 65.14
N VAL A 216 -1.81 -2.07 64.62
CA VAL A 216 -1.31 -0.97 65.46
C VAL A 216 -2.40 -0.41 66.37
N ALA A 217 -3.62 -0.24 65.85
CA ALA A 217 -4.76 0.24 66.64
C ALA A 217 -5.11 -0.72 67.78
N LEU A 218 -5.21 -2.02 67.50
CA LEU A 218 -5.47 -3.06 68.50
C LEU A 218 -4.38 -3.09 69.59
N LEU A 219 -3.10 -3.04 69.19
CA LEU A 219 -2.00 -2.98 70.15
C LEU A 219 -2.03 -1.69 70.98
N GLY A 220 -2.47 -0.58 70.40
CA GLY A 220 -2.68 0.68 71.12
C GLY A 220 -3.76 0.56 72.19
N GLU A 221 -4.89 -0.07 71.87
CA GLU A 221 -5.96 -0.36 72.84
C GLU A 221 -5.49 -1.29 73.98
N LEU A 222 -4.66 -2.29 73.65
CA LEU A 222 -4.07 -3.18 74.65
C LEU A 222 -3.11 -2.43 75.58
N VAL A 223 -2.31 -1.48 75.07
CA VAL A 223 -1.50 -0.58 75.91
C VAL A 223 -2.36 0.25 76.85
N GLU A 224 -3.54 0.69 76.40
CA GLU A 224 -4.48 1.42 77.26
C GLU A 224 -5.21 0.56 78.28
N THR A 225 -5.29 -0.76 78.05
CA THR A 225 -5.95 -1.72 78.94
C THR A 225 -4.98 -2.25 80.00
N ASP A 226 -3.75 -2.58 79.61
CA ASP A 226 -2.72 -3.20 80.45
C ASP A 226 -1.87 -2.15 81.21
N LYS A 227 -2.48 -1.02 81.61
CA LYS A 227 -1.80 0.16 82.19
C LYS A 227 -0.98 -0.12 83.44
N ASP A 228 -1.30 -1.18 84.16
CA ASP A 228 -0.66 -1.55 85.43
C ASP A 228 0.47 -2.57 85.28
N SER A 229 0.76 -3.02 84.04
CA SER A 229 1.78 -4.01 83.71
C SER A 229 2.88 -3.40 82.82
N PRO A 230 3.97 -2.87 83.42
CA PRO A 230 5.06 -2.24 82.65
C PRO A 230 5.70 -3.15 81.59
N GLU A 231 5.78 -4.47 81.88
CA GLU A 231 6.32 -5.45 80.92
C GLU A 231 5.41 -5.65 79.70
N GLU A 232 4.08 -5.66 79.90
CA GLU A 232 3.10 -5.82 78.81
C GLU A 232 3.05 -4.56 77.94
N ILE A 233 3.04 -3.37 78.55
CA ILE A 233 3.13 -2.08 77.83
C ILE A 233 4.39 -2.03 76.96
N GLN A 234 5.54 -2.43 77.51
CA GLN A 234 6.78 -2.45 76.76
C GLN A 234 6.73 -3.44 75.58
N GLY A 235 6.13 -4.63 75.80
CA GLY A 235 5.91 -5.62 74.75
C GLY A 235 5.04 -5.09 73.61
N HIS A 236 3.88 -4.53 73.94
CA HIS A 236 2.95 -3.96 72.95
C HIS A 236 3.56 -2.77 72.21
N ALA A 237 4.28 -1.87 72.90
CA ALA A 237 4.97 -0.73 72.28
C ALA A 237 6.09 -1.16 71.32
N GLN A 238 6.83 -2.23 71.67
CA GLN A 238 7.81 -2.83 70.76
C GLN A 238 7.12 -3.44 69.53
N GLN A 239 5.99 -4.12 69.71
CA GLN A 239 5.20 -4.66 68.59
C GLN A 239 4.64 -3.56 67.68
N ILE A 240 4.12 -2.46 68.22
CA ILE A 240 3.68 -1.30 67.42
C ILE A 240 4.84 -0.77 66.57
N SER A 241 6.00 -0.55 67.20
CA SER A 241 7.19 -0.07 66.49
C SER A 241 7.67 -1.05 65.42
N GLN A 242 7.57 -2.34 65.68
CA GLN A 242 7.88 -3.42 64.74
C GLN A 242 6.92 -3.37 63.54
N THR A 243 5.61 -3.38 63.78
CA THR A 243 4.57 -3.34 62.74
C THR A 243 4.68 -2.09 61.89
N ALA A 244 4.92 -0.91 62.49
CA ALA A 244 5.12 0.33 61.75
C ALA A 244 6.33 0.24 60.80
N ARG A 245 7.48 -0.26 61.28
CA ARG A 245 8.68 -0.47 60.45
C ARG A 245 8.43 -1.48 59.32
N GLU A 246 7.70 -2.55 59.60
CA GLU A 246 7.34 -3.55 58.59
C GLU A 246 6.40 -2.97 57.51
N THR A 247 5.45 -2.12 57.92
CA THR A 247 4.52 -1.42 57.01
C THR A 247 5.27 -0.47 56.08
N THR A 248 6.19 0.35 56.61
CA THR A 248 7.00 1.27 55.79
C THR A 248 7.82 0.50 54.76
N ARG A 249 8.42 -0.63 55.15
CA ARG A 249 9.18 -1.47 54.21
C ARG A 249 8.30 -2.08 53.12
N ALA A 250 7.09 -2.54 53.47
CA ALA A 250 6.15 -3.07 52.49
C ALA A 250 5.70 -1.97 51.50
N LEU A 251 5.47 -0.75 51.98
CA LEU A 251 5.19 0.41 51.14
C LEU A 251 6.35 0.76 50.21
N ASP A 252 7.58 0.80 50.72
CA ASP A 252 8.78 1.08 49.91
C ASP A 252 8.96 0.02 48.80
N GLU A 253 8.64 -1.23 49.09
CA GLU A 253 8.66 -2.33 48.13
C GLU A 253 7.59 -2.18 47.05
N ILE A 254 6.35 -1.80 47.42
CA ILE A 254 5.28 -1.52 46.45
C ILE A 254 5.66 -0.33 45.57
N VAL A 255 6.13 0.78 46.15
CA VAL A 255 6.57 1.95 45.37
C VAL A 255 7.70 1.60 44.42
N TRP A 256 8.66 0.79 44.87
CA TRP A 256 9.78 0.38 44.05
C TRP A 256 9.37 -0.54 42.88
N THR A 257 8.46 -1.49 43.11
CA THR A 257 7.97 -2.43 42.09
C THR A 257 7.08 -1.78 41.04
N VAL A 258 6.50 -0.61 41.34
CA VAL A 258 5.62 0.14 40.43
C VAL A 258 6.38 1.17 39.59
N ASN A 259 7.54 1.64 40.03
CA ASN A 259 8.27 2.69 39.34
C ASN A 259 8.95 2.16 38.06
N PRO A 260 8.59 2.65 36.86
CA PRO A 260 9.20 2.23 35.59
C PRO A 260 10.67 2.63 35.47
N GLN A 261 11.13 3.65 36.21
CA GLN A 261 12.54 4.04 36.23
C GLN A 261 13.46 2.95 36.80
N ASN A 262 12.89 1.97 37.50
CA ASN A 262 13.61 0.82 38.05
C ASN A 262 13.62 -0.39 37.10
N ASP A 263 13.06 -0.30 35.88
CA ASP A 263 13.00 -1.41 34.89
C ASP A 263 14.38 -1.74 34.27
N THR A 264 15.48 -1.46 34.95
CA THR A 264 16.85 -1.73 34.49
C THR A 264 17.56 -2.70 35.42
N LEU A 265 18.54 -3.44 34.89
CA LEU A 265 19.42 -4.29 35.72
C LEU A 265 20.12 -3.46 36.81
N GLU A 266 20.59 -2.28 36.45
CA GLU A 266 21.20 -1.34 37.38
C GLU A 266 20.25 -0.96 38.52
N GLY A 267 18.99 -0.64 38.20
CA GLY A 267 17.96 -0.33 39.20
C GLY A 267 17.70 -1.48 40.18
N LEU A 268 17.62 -2.71 39.66
CA LEU A 268 17.50 -3.94 40.46
C LEU A 268 18.69 -4.12 41.41
N VAL A 269 19.91 -4.05 40.87
CA VAL A 269 21.14 -4.28 41.64
C VAL A 269 21.32 -3.20 42.71
N ASN A 270 21.14 -1.93 42.35
CA ASN A 270 21.28 -0.82 43.30
C ASN A 270 20.28 -0.92 44.44
N TYR A 271 19.02 -1.25 44.15
CA TYR A 271 18.01 -1.41 45.19
C TYR A 271 18.26 -2.63 46.07
N THR A 272 18.62 -3.79 45.50
CA THR A 272 19.00 -4.96 46.28
C THR A 272 20.21 -4.68 47.17
N CYS A 273 21.23 -3.96 46.68
CA CYS A 273 22.41 -3.60 47.47
C CYS A 273 22.05 -2.64 48.60
N LYS A 274 21.22 -1.62 48.35
CA LYS A 274 20.72 -0.72 49.40
C LYS A 274 19.95 -1.50 50.47
N TYR A 275 19.04 -2.39 50.07
CA TYR A 275 18.29 -3.24 51.00
C TYR A 275 19.20 -4.14 51.83
N ALA A 276 20.18 -4.79 51.19
CA ALA A 276 21.18 -5.63 51.86
C ALA A 276 22.01 -4.83 52.86
N GLN A 277 22.44 -3.62 52.48
CA GLN A 277 23.22 -2.73 53.33
C GLN A 277 22.45 -2.36 54.60
N ASP A 278 21.19 -1.96 54.47
CA ASP A 278 20.34 -1.58 55.61
C ASP A 278 20.17 -2.75 56.59
N TYR A 279 19.99 -3.98 56.08
CA TYR A 279 19.81 -5.17 56.90
C TYR A 279 21.11 -5.67 57.56
N PHE A 280 22.21 -5.74 56.80
CA PHE A 280 23.49 -6.20 57.31
C PHE A 280 24.09 -5.22 58.32
N ALA A 281 23.93 -3.91 58.11
CA ALA A 281 24.39 -2.88 59.04
C ALA A 281 23.65 -2.96 60.38
N VAL A 282 22.32 -3.11 60.37
CA VAL A 282 21.51 -3.26 61.60
C VAL A 282 21.88 -4.52 62.37
N ALA A 283 22.21 -5.60 61.66
CA ALA A 283 22.62 -6.87 62.27
C ALA A 283 24.10 -6.92 62.69
N GLY A 284 24.90 -5.88 62.38
CA GLY A 284 26.32 -5.80 62.75
C GLY A 284 27.23 -6.75 61.97
N LEU A 285 26.84 -7.19 60.76
CA LEU A 285 27.68 -8.05 59.92
C LEU A 285 28.73 -7.21 59.16
N ARG A 286 29.89 -7.82 58.89
CA ARG A 286 30.84 -7.29 57.89
C ARG A 286 30.34 -7.70 56.50
N TYR A 287 30.11 -6.75 55.60
CA TYR A 287 29.60 -7.06 54.26
C TYR A 287 30.48 -6.50 53.15
N ARG A 288 30.49 -7.17 52.01
CA ARG A 288 31.18 -6.71 50.79
C ARG A 288 30.30 -6.92 49.57
N PHE A 289 30.21 -5.87 48.75
CA PHE A 289 29.60 -5.91 47.43
C PHE A 289 30.69 -6.12 46.37
N ASP A 290 30.53 -7.12 45.51
CA ASP A 290 31.41 -7.40 44.37
C ASP A 290 30.61 -7.24 43.09
N LEU A 291 30.53 -6.00 42.62
CA LEU A 291 29.76 -5.60 41.46
C LEU A 291 30.73 -5.20 40.33
N PRO A 292 30.40 -5.52 39.06
CA PRO A 292 31.12 -4.98 37.91
C PRO A 292 31.15 -3.45 37.94
N ALA A 293 32.28 -2.85 37.53
CA ALA A 293 32.45 -1.38 37.54
C ALA A 293 31.46 -0.66 36.61
N GLU A 294 31.02 -1.33 35.54
CA GLU A 294 30.00 -0.84 34.63
C GLU A 294 28.92 -1.91 34.48
N LEU A 295 27.67 -1.51 34.73
CA LEU A 295 26.49 -2.33 34.50
C LEU A 295 25.86 -1.91 33.16
N PRO A 296 25.52 -2.85 32.27
CA PRO A 296 24.84 -2.51 31.04
C PRO A 296 23.43 -2.00 31.37
N ALA A 297 22.99 -0.97 30.64
CA ALA A 297 21.63 -0.44 30.72
C ALA A 297 20.60 -1.37 30.04
N HIS A 298 20.57 -2.64 30.47
CA HIS A 298 19.59 -3.62 30.00
C HIS A 298 18.26 -3.42 30.72
N VAL A 299 17.19 -3.33 29.94
CA VAL A 299 15.81 -3.29 30.45
C VAL A 299 15.41 -4.69 30.90
N ILE A 300 14.95 -4.81 32.14
CA ILE A 300 14.46 -6.06 32.72
C ILE A 300 12.94 -5.97 32.84
N ALA A 301 12.24 -7.04 32.44
CA ALA A 301 10.79 -7.12 32.60
C ALA A 301 10.39 -6.96 34.08
N PRO A 302 9.28 -6.25 34.39
CA PRO A 302 8.84 -6.02 35.77
C PRO A 302 8.71 -7.30 36.60
N ASP A 303 8.22 -8.39 36.00
CA ASP A 303 8.06 -9.69 36.67
C ASP A 303 9.40 -10.33 37.03
N VAL A 304 10.41 -10.20 36.16
CA VAL A 304 11.78 -10.66 36.42
C VAL A 304 12.36 -9.87 37.58
N ARG A 305 12.28 -8.54 37.53
CA ARG A 305 12.74 -7.64 38.59
C ARG A 305 12.11 -7.99 39.94
N HIS A 306 10.79 -8.13 39.99
CA HIS A 306 10.04 -8.42 41.22
C HIS A 306 10.43 -9.77 41.83
N ASN A 307 10.45 -10.84 41.03
CA ASN A 307 10.76 -12.18 41.52
C ASN A 307 12.22 -12.32 41.96
N VAL A 308 13.16 -11.70 41.23
CA VAL A 308 14.58 -11.70 41.59
C VAL A 308 14.82 -10.93 42.88
N PHE A 309 14.22 -9.74 43.02
CA PHE A 309 14.31 -8.96 44.25
C PHE A 309 13.77 -9.75 45.45
N LEU A 310 12.57 -10.35 45.33
CA LEU A 310 11.97 -11.12 46.41
C LEU A 310 12.78 -12.36 46.80
N ALA A 311 13.37 -13.06 45.83
CA ALA A 311 14.28 -14.16 46.13
C ALA A 311 15.56 -13.66 46.83
N SER A 312 16.11 -12.53 46.38
CA SER A 312 17.28 -11.91 47.00
C SER A 312 17.00 -11.45 48.44
N LYS A 313 15.83 -10.86 48.68
CA LYS A 313 15.34 -10.43 49.99
C LYS A 313 15.25 -11.60 50.97
N GLU A 314 14.69 -12.72 50.52
CA GLU A 314 14.59 -13.94 51.34
C GLU A 314 16.00 -14.48 51.67
N ALA A 315 16.91 -14.51 50.69
CA ALA A 315 18.31 -14.91 50.93
C ALA A 315 19.01 -13.99 51.95
N ILE A 316 18.92 -12.66 51.80
CA ILE A 316 19.47 -11.68 52.75
C ILE A 316 18.86 -11.86 54.15
N THR A 317 17.55 -12.08 54.22
CA THR A 317 16.85 -12.31 55.48
C THR A 317 17.33 -13.60 56.16
N ASN A 318 17.59 -14.66 55.38
CA ASN A 318 18.13 -15.92 55.88
C ASN A 318 19.54 -15.74 56.47
N VAL A 319 20.40 -14.95 55.81
CA VAL A 319 21.73 -14.62 56.36
C VAL A 319 21.61 -13.95 57.73
N VAL A 320 20.75 -12.92 57.84
CA VAL A 320 20.60 -12.16 59.08
C VAL A 320 19.92 -12.96 60.20
N ARG A 321 18.86 -13.70 59.89
CA ARG A 321 18.03 -14.38 60.91
C ARG A 321 18.48 -15.79 61.25
N HIS A 322 19.14 -16.49 60.34
CA HIS A 322 19.34 -17.94 60.46
C HIS A 322 20.81 -18.37 60.39
N ALA A 323 21.66 -17.67 59.62
CA ALA A 323 23.04 -18.12 59.43
C ALA A 323 23.93 -17.95 60.68
N LYS A 324 23.60 -17.02 61.59
CA LYS A 324 24.53 -16.55 62.65
C LYS A 324 25.89 -16.17 62.06
N ALA A 325 25.88 -15.57 60.88
CA ALA A 325 27.08 -15.19 60.15
C ALA A 325 27.74 -13.94 60.77
N THR A 326 29.05 -13.83 60.59
CA THR A 326 29.83 -12.63 60.95
C THR A 326 30.21 -11.81 59.73
N ALA A 327 30.14 -12.42 58.54
CA ALA A 327 30.36 -11.77 57.26
C ALA A 327 29.41 -12.27 56.17
N ALA A 328 29.13 -11.40 55.20
CA ALA A 328 28.32 -11.69 54.02
C ALA A 328 28.88 -11.03 52.75
N TRP A 329 28.69 -11.67 51.60
CA TRP A 329 29.11 -11.17 50.30
C TRP A 329 27.91 -11.16 49.35
N VAL A 330 27.77 -10.10 48.57
CA VAL A 330 26.79 -10.01 47.48
C VAL A 330 27.56 -9.76 46.20
N ARG A 331 27.49 -10.68 45.24
CA ARG A 331 28.23 -10.61 43.97
C ARG A 331 27.29 -10.64 42.78
N LEU A 332 27.62 -9.87 41.76
CA LEU A 332 26.92 -9.92 40.48
C LEU A 332 27.88 -10.39 39.38
N LYS A 333 27.53 -11.49 38.72
CA LYS A 333 28.24 -12.00 37.55
C LYS A 333 27.40 -11.77 36.30
N LEU A 334 27.98 -11.07 35.34
CA LEU A 334 27.37 -10.84 34.03
C LEU A 334 27.97 -11.82 33.01
N GLU A 335 27.10 -12.59 32.36
CA GLU A 335 27.40 -13.39 31.17
C GLU A 335 26.70 -12.75 29.95
N ARG A 336 27.00 -13.23 28.73
CA ARG A 336 26.44 -12.64 27.50
C ARG A 336 24.91 -12.59 27.48
N ASP A 337 24.26 -13.67 27.92
CA ASP A 337 22.81 -13.83 27.82
C ASP A 337 22.15 -14.08 29.19
N SER A 338 22.87 -13.83 30.29
CA SER A 338 22.33 -14.00 31.64
C SER A 338 23.10 -13.21 32.68
N PHE A 339 22.47 -12.93 33.80
CA PHE A 339 23.17 -12.48 35.00
C PHE A 339 22.95 -13.48 36.13
N THR A 340 23.93 -13.56 37.03
CA THR A 340 23.85 -14.35 38.25
C THR A 340 24.09 -13.44 39.45
N LEU A 341 23.11 -13.39 40.35
CA LEU A 341 23.26 -12.75 41.65
C LEU A 341 23.59 -13.81 42.70
N GLU A 342 24.72 -13.63 43.37
CA GLU A 342 25.24 -14.53 44.39
C GLU A 342 25.16 -13.85 45.76
N ILE A 343 24.59 -14.53 46.74
CA ILE A 343 24.53 -14.08 48.13
C ILE A 343 25.18 -15.17 48.97
N GLU A 344 26.31 -14.85 49.58
CA GLU A 344 27.13 -15.78 50.35
C GLU A 344 27.27 -15.31 51.80
N ASP A 345 27.29 -16.25 52.74
CA ASP A 345 27.59 -16.00 54.15
C ASP A 345 28.65 -16.96 54.70
N ASN A 346 29.23 -16.63 55.85
CA ASN A 346 30.17 -17.48 56.59
C ASN A 346 29.56 -18.08 57.88
N GLY A 347 28.24 -18.21 57.92
CA GLY A 347 27.51 -18.71 59.07
C GLY A 347 27.47 -20.24 59.14
N HIS A 348 26.41 -20.76 59.76
CA HIS A 348 26.13 -22.19 59.83
C HIS A 348 25.57 -22.60 58.47
N GLY A 349 26.44 -23.10 57.58
CA GLY A 349 26.08 -23.38 56.20
C GLY A 349 24.98 -24.42 55.98
N VAL A 350 24.87 -24.88 54.74
CA VAL A 350 23.80 -25.80 54.30
C VAL A 350 23.78 -27.13 55.06
N ALA A 351 24.90 -27.53 55.68
CA ALA A 351 25.01 -28.73 56.51
C ALA A 351 24.25 -28.65 57.85
N GLY A 352 23.94 -27.43 58.33
CA GLY A 352 23.14 -27.18 59.53
C GLY A 352 21.67 -26.86 59.26
N LEU A 353 21.26 -26.80 57.99
CA LEU A 353 19.88 -26.52 57.58
C LEU A 353 19.03 -27.79 57.68
N ASP A 354 18.10 -27.85 58.65
CA ASP A 354 17.05 -28.86 58.63
C ASP A 354 16.08 -28.56 57.47
N LEU A 355 16.34 -29.21 56.33
CA LEU A 355 15.52 -29.09 55.11
C LEU A 355 14.08 -29.60 55.31
N ASN A 356 13.81 -30.34 56.39
CA ASN A 356 12.47 -30.82 56.75
C ASN A 356 11.73 -29.85 57.67
N ALA A 357 12.40 -28.86 58.27
CA ALA A 357 11.76 -27.83 59.08
C ALA A 357 10.78 -27.00 58.22
N PRO A 358 9.50 -26.85 58.61
CA PRO A 358 8.45 -26.26 57.76
C PRO A 358 8.78 -24.84 57.25
N ARG A 359 9.39 -24.00 58.10
CA ARG A 359 9.75 -22.61 57.75
C ARG A 359 10.88 -22.55 56.72
N THR A 360 11.97 -23.26 56.95
CA THR A 360 13.14 -23.35 56.06
C THR A 360 12.76 -23.94 54.70
N ARG A 361 11.94 -25.00 54.71
CA ARG A 361 11.45 -25.66 53.50
C ARG A 361 10.59 -24.74 52.63
N ASN A 362 9.78 -23.88 53.26
CA ASN A 362 8.90 -22.96 52.54
C ASN A 362 9.69 -21.80 51.91
N GLY A 363 10.67 -21.22 52.61
CA GLY A 363 11.51 -20.13 52.08
C GLY A 363 12.30 -20.54 50.84
N LEU A 364 13.04 -21.67 50.91
CA LEU A 364 13.82 -22.20 49.78
C LEU A 364 12.93 -22.61 48.60
N LYS A 365 11.78 -23.24 48.86
CA LYS A 365 10.81 -23.63 47.82
C LYS A 365 10.22 -22.40 47.12
N ASN A 366 9.92 -21.34 47.87
CA ASN A 366 9.42 -20.09 47.31
C ASN A 366 10.46 -19.40 46.43
N MET A 367 11.73 -19.33 46.87
CA MET A 367 12.81 -18.77 46.04
C MET A 367 12.99 -19.55 44.75
N ARG A 368 12.97 -20.89 44.81
CA ARG A 368 13.05 -21.74 43.61
C ARG A 368 11.90 -21.47 42.64
N LYS A 369 10.67 -21.50 43.13
CA LYS A 369 9.48 -21.26 42.30
C LYS A 369 9.54 -19.88 41.62
N ARG A 370 9.92 -18.83 42.35
CA ARG A 370 10.07 -17.47 41.81
C ARG A 370 11.09 -17.39 40.67
N MET A 371 12.19 -18.15 40.76
CA MET A 371 13.18 -18.22 39.68
C MET A 371 12.65 -19.00 38.48
N GLU A 372 11.97 -20.11 38.71
CA GLU A 372 11.31 -20.90 37.65
C GLU A 372 10.25 -20.07 36.90
N ASP A 373 9.43 -19.28 37.62
CA ASP A 373 8.39 -18.41 37.05
C ASP A 373 8.95 -17.37 36.07
N VAL A 374 10.25 -17.05 36.16
CA VAL A 374 10.94 -16.08 35.28
C VAL A 374 11.95 -16.74 34.33
N GLY A 375 11.91 -18.07 34.19
CA GLY A 375 12.84 -18.82 33.35
C GLY A 375 14.28 -18.86 33.86
N GLY A 376 14.49 -18.47 35.11
CA GLY A 376 15.77 -18.54 35.81
C GLY A 376 15.97 -19.84 36.58
N THR A 377 17.13 -19.96 37.21
CA THR A 377 17.51 -21.11 38.03
C THR A 377 17.96 -20.68 39.41
N PHE A 378 17.48 -21.41 40.43
CA PHE A 378 17.89 -21.25 41.82
C PHE A 378 18.79 -22.41 42.24
N SER A 379 19.93 -22.11 42.86
CA SER A 379 20.77 -23.11 43.52
C SER A 379 21.29 -22.63 44.86
N ILE A 380 21.53 -23.59 45.76
CA ILE A 380 22.17 -23.35 47.06
C ILE A 380 23.33 -24.33 47.22
N ALA A 381 24.49 -23.81 47.62
CA ALA A 381 25.72 -24.57 47.80
C ALA A 381 26.41 -24.18 49.12
N PRO A 382 27.35 -24.99 49.64
CA PRO A 382 28.21 -24.58 50.73
C PRO A 382 29.02 -23.34 50.34
N GLY A 383 29.07 -22.35 51.23
CA GLY A 383 29.92 -21.17 51.09
C GLY A 383 31.39 -21.52 51.28
N SER A 384 32.26 -20.73 50.67
CA SER A 384 33.72 -20.89 50.70
C SER A 384 34.30 -20.78 52.12
N GLU A 385 33.64 -20.03 53.01
CA GLU A 385 34.01 -19.88 54.43
C GLU A 385 33.10 -20.66 55.41
N GLY A 386 32.40 -21.71 54.94
CA GLY A 386 31.63 -22.61 55.82
C GLY A 386 30.15 -22.27 56.03
N GLY A 387 29.65 -21.21 55.39
CA GLY A 387 28.23 -20.83 55.38
C GLY A 387 27.46 -21.34 54.16
N ALA A 388 26.50 -20.55 53.66
CA ALA A 388 25.72 -20.88 52.48
C ALA A 388 25.99 -19.89 51.33
N LEU A 389 25.93 -20.40 50.11
CA LEU A 389 25.95 -19.63 48.87
C LEU A 389 24.63 -19.84 48.14
N VAL A 390 23.85 -18.78 47.98
CA VAL A 390 22.62 -18.76 47.18
C VAL A 390 22.93 -18.12 45.83
N CYS A 391 22.64 -18.82 44.75
CA CYS A 391 22.81 -18.33 43.38
C CYS A 391 21.47 -18.22 42.66
N LEU A 392 21.18 -17.01 42.18
CA LEU A 392 19.99 -16.67 41.39
C LEU A 392 20.47 -16.33 39.97
N LYS A 393 20.33 -17.27 39.03
CA LYS A 393 20.73 -17.07 37.63
C LYS A 393 19.50 -16.83 36.76
N VAL A 394 19.54 -15.78 35.95
CA VAL A 394 18.38 -15.30 35.19
C VAL A 394 18.81 -14.96 33.76
N PRO A 395 18.09 -15.45 32.74
CA PRO A 395 18.38 -15.09 31.36
C PRO A 395 18.08 -13.61 31.10
N LEU A 396 18.99 -12.94 30.41
CA LEU A 396 18.78 -11.61 29.86
C LEU A 396 18.18 -11.77 28.46
N ALA A 397 17.10 -11.04 28.18
CA ALA A 397 16.58 -10.99 26.81
C ALA A 397 17.66 -10.35 25.90
N PRO A 398 17.84 -10.84 24.66
CA PRO A 398 18.86 -10.31 23.76
C PRO A 398 18.66 -8.81 23.55
N ASP A 399 19.77 -8.07 23.65
CA ASP A 399 19.86 -6.63 23.57
C ASP A 399 19.27 -6.14 22.23
N THR A 400 17.99 -5.74 22.22
CA THR A 400 17.30 -5.28 21.01
C THR A 400 17.80 -3.92 20.53
N THR A 401 18.74 -3.33 21.26
CA THR A 401 19.29 -2.00 21.03
C THR A 401 20.47 -1.95 20.06
N GLN A 402 21.05 -3.09 19.64
CA GLN A 402 22.14 -3.11 18.64
C GLN A 402 21.71 -3.31 17.17
N GLY A 403 20.40 -3.29 16.86
CA GLY A 403 19.88 -3.54 15.49
C GLY A 403 19.61 -2.31 14.61
N ARG A 404 19.80 -1.08 15.09
CA ARG A 404 19.54 0.16 14.31
C ARG A 404 20.82 0.99 14.15
N GLY A 405 21.75 0.49 13.36
CA GLY A 405 22.97 1.22 13.06
C GLY A 405 23.82 0.48 12.04
N LEU A 406 23.29 0.32 10.83
CA LEU A 406 23.99 0.19 9.54
C LEU A 406 22.94 -0.22 8.49
N GLY A 407 22.54 0.75 7.69
CA GLY A 407 21.64 0.63 6.55
C GLY A 407 21.69 1.92 5.75
#